data_AF-A0A1G5LTM2-F1
#
_entry.id   AF-A0A1G5LTM2-F1
#
_cell.length_a   1.000
_cell.length_b   1.000
_cell.length_c   1.000
_cell.angle_alpha   90.00
_cell.angle_beta   90.00
_cell.angle_gamma   90.00
#
_symmetry.space_group_name_H-M   'P 1'
#
loop_
_entity.id
_entity.type
_entity.pdbx_description
1 polymer ?
#
loop_
_entity_poly.entity_id
_entity_poly.type
_entity_poly.pdbx_seq_one_letter_code
_entity_poly.pdbx_strand_id
1 'polypeptide(L)' 'MTIRAQVAGLARSDDDVIEFLRRAGLPDAGDVLDDPQWVQWQGGHPHEYGAASACESTGHCR' A
#
# COMPACT_ATOMS: atom_id res chain seq x y z
N MET A 1 -4.21 -2.26 -3.24
CA MET A 1 -2.89 -2.66 -3.78
C MET A 1 -3.07 -3.74 -4.84
N THR A 2 -2.32 -3.61 -5.93
CA THR A 2 -2.28 -4.59 -7.04
C THR A 2 -0.84 -5.07 -7.25
N ILE A 3 -0.66 -6.37 -7.50
CA ILE A 3 0.64 -6.98 -7.87
C ILE A 3 0.45 -7.68 -9.22
N ARG A 4 1.32 -7.41 -10.20
CA ARG A 4 1.23 -8.01 -11.55
C ARG A 4 -0.19 -7.90 -12.14
N ALA A 5 -0.78 -6.71 -12.02
CA ALA A 5 -2.15 -6.38 -12.45
C ALA A 5 -3.28 -7.15 -11.76
N GLN A 6 -3.02 -7.86 -10.66
CA GLN A 6 -4.02 -8.56 -9.87
C GLN A 6 -4.23 -7.89 -8.52
N VAL A 7 -5.47 -7.82 -8.04
CA VAL A 7 -5.79 -7.24 -6.73
C VAL A 7 -5.25 -8.16 -5.63
N ALA A 8 -4.33 -7.65 -4.81
CA ALA A 8 -3.74 -8.40 -3.69
C ALA A 8 -4.48 -8.13 -2.37
N GLY A 9 -4.94 -6.89 -2.15
CA GLY A 9 -5.63 -6.49 -0.92
C GLY A 9 -5.49 -4.99 -0.60
N LEU A 10 -5.88 -4.62 0.62
CA LEU A 10 -5.66 -3.30 1.22
C LEU A 10 -4.60 -3.43 2.32
N ALA A 11 -3.46 -2.77 2.15
CA ALA A 11 -2.41 -2.71 3.16
C ALA A 11 -2.66 -1.53 4.12
N ARG A 12 -2.39 -1.73 5.40
CA ARG A 12 -2.45 -0.71 6.46
C ARG A 12 -1.09 -0.48 7.12
N SER A 13 -0.09 -1.28 6.75
CA SER A 13 1.28 -1.27 7.28
C SER A 13 2.26 -1.87 6.27
N ASP A 14 3.57 -1.69 6.49
CA ASP A 14 4.62 -2.32 5.68
C ASP A 14 4.53 -3.85 5.73
N ASP A 15 4.19 -4.42 6.90
CA ASP A 15 4.06 -5.86 7.09
C ASP A 15 2.98 -6.46 6.17
N ASP A 16 1.84 -5.77 6.02
CA ASP A 16 0.81 -6.17 5.08
C ASP A 16 1.32 -6.20 3.64
N VAL A 17 2.12 -5.19 3.25
CA VAL A 17 2.70 -5.10 1.90
C VAL A 17 3.70 -6.24 1.68
N ILE A 18 4.59 -6.49 2.64
CA ILE A 18 5.57 -7.57 2.60
C ILE A 18 4.88 -8.93 2.51
N GLU A 19 3.81 -9.15 3.27
CA GLU A 19 3.03 -10.39 3.21
C GLU A 19 2.35 -10.59 1.86
N PHE A 20 1.81 -9.54 1.24
CA PHE A 20 1.27 -9.63 -0.12
C PHE A 20 2.34 -9.97 -1.15
N LEU A 21 3.54 -9.39 -1.03
CA LEU A 21 4.66 -9.66 -1.93
C LEU A 21 5.20 -11.08 -1.74
N ARG A 22 5.33 -11.55 -0.50
CA ARG A 22 5.69 -12.94 -0.17
C ARG A 22 4.73 -13.93 -0.82
N ARG A 23 3.42 -13.69 -0.69
CA ARG A 23 2.37 -14.52 -1.34
C ARG A 23 2.44 -14.49 -2.85
N ALA A 24 2.95 -13.41 -3.44
CA ALA A 24 3.18 -13.28 -4.87
C ALA A 24 4.54 -13.85 -5.34
N GLY A 25 5.37 -14.36 -4.41
CA GLY A 25 6.65 -15.02 -4.71
C GLY A 25 7.90 -14.16 -4.48
N LEU A 26 7.81 -13.04 -3.75
CA LEU A 26 8.93 -12.16 -3.44
C LEU A 26 9.16 -12.09 -1.91
N PRO A 27 10.03 -12.94 -1.33
CA PRO A 27 10.14 -13.13 0.12
C PRO A 27 10.99 -12.09 0.87
N ASP A 28 11.89 -11.36 0.17
CA ASP A 28 12.78 -10.33 0.73
C ASP A 28 12.41 -8.96 0.17
N ALA A 29 11.27 -8.43 0.63
CA ALA A 29 10.70 -7.21 0.10
C ALA A 29 10.80 -6.00 1.05
N GLY A 30 11.44 -6.12 2.22
CA GLY A 30 11.53 -5.01 3.17
C GLY A 30 12.31 -3.83 2.61
N ASP A 31 13.57 -4.07 2.23
CA ASP A 31 14.48 -3.02 1.75
C ASP A 31 14.13 -2.48 0.35
N VAL A 32 13.28 -3.18 -0.41
CA VAL A 32 12.91 -2.75 -1.78
C VAL A 32 11.76 -1.75 -1.81
N LEU A 33 11.02 -1.57 -0.71
CA LEU A 33 9.89 -0.62 -0.67
C LEU A 33 10.35 0.83 -0.83
N ASP A 34 11.57 1.12 -0.38
CA ASP A 34 12.22 2.42 -0.45
C ASP A 34 12.95 2.66 -1.80
N ASP A 35 13.14 1.63 -2.61
CA ASP A 35 13.87 1.74 -3.88
C ASP A 35 12.91 2.03 -5.04
N PRO A 36 12.91 3.26 -5.60
CA PRO A 36 12.03 3.62 -6.71
C PRO A 36 12.36 2.88 -8.01
N GLN A 37 13.52 2.22 -8.12
CA GLN A 37 13.82 1.34 -9.26
C GLN A 37 13.03 0.02 -9.20
N TRP A 38 12.58 -0.38 -8.01
CA TRP A 38 11.84 -1.62 -7.77
C TRP A 38 10.35 -1.39 -7.56
N VAL A 39 9.99 -0.36 -6.79
CA VAL A 39 8.61 -0.08 -6.40
C VAL A 39 8.21 1.33 -6.81
N GLN A 40 7.10 1.42 -7.52
CA GLN A 40 6.46 2.69 -7.84
C GLN A 40 5.11 2.80 -7.13
N TRP A 41 5.03 3.71 -6.16
CA TRP A 41 3.81 3.99 -5.40
C TRP A 41 2.85 4.87 -6.20
N GLN A 42 1.55 4.56 -6.10
CA GLN A 42 0.48 5.32 -6.77
C GLN A 42 -0.35 6.05 -5.70
N GLY A 43 -0.33 7.39 -5.72
CA GLY A 43 -1.16 8.23 -4.85
C GLY A 43 -0.75 8.29 -3.38
N GLY A 44 0.42 7.76 -3.00
CA GLY A 44 0.96 7.77 -1.64
C GLY A 44 2.46 7.43 -1.60
N HIS A 45 3.00 7.25 -0.40
CA HIS A 45 4.42 6.95 -0.14
C HIS A 45 4.55 5.62 0.62
N PRO A 46 5.73 4.94 0.55
CA PRO A 46 6.01 3.84 1.46
C PRO A 46 5.89 4.33 2.92
N HIS A 47 5.52 3.44 3.83
CA HIS A 47 5.29 3.76 5.26
C HIS A 47 4.07 4.66 5.56
N GLU A 48 3.39 5.19 4.54
CA GLU A 48 2.22 6.06 4.68
C GLU A 48 0.94 5.37 4.19
N TYR A 49 0.36 4.51 5.03
CA TYR A 49 -0.84 3.72 4.70
C TYR A 49 -2.16 4.32 5.20
N GLY A 50 -2.08 5.49 5.85
CA GLY A 50 -3.17 6.37 6.26
C GLY A 50 -4.27 5.76 7.14
N ALA A 51 -4.48 6.24 8.37
CA ALA A 51 -5.83 6.22 8.94
C ALA A 51 -6.74 7.00 7.98
N ALA A 52 -7.78 6.36 7.44
CA ALA A 52 -8.72 7.08 6.59
C ALA A 52 -9.27 8.26 7.41
N SER A 53 -9.02 9.49 6.96
CA SER A 53 -9.80 10.64 7.40
C SER A 53 -11.22 10.39 6.93
N ALA A 54 -12.05 9.84 7.82
CA ALA A 54 -13.48 9.74 7.62
C ALA A 54 -14.08 11.15 7.65
N CYS A 55 -13.96 11.87 6.54
CA CYS A 55 -14.87 12.95 6.16
C CYS A 55 -14.69 13.26 4.68
N GLU A 56 -14.95 12.29 3.81
CA GLU A 56 -15.12 12.55 2.39
C GLU A 56 -16.58 12.32 2.02
N SER A 57 -17.24 13.41 1.63
CA SER A 57 -18.60 13.48 1.07
C SER A 57 -19.77 13.45 2.07
N THR A 58 -20.03 14.58 2.72
CA THR A 58 -21.34 15.28 2.70
C THR A 58 -21.12 16.60 3.43
N GLY A 59 -21.08 17.70 2.68
CA GLY A 59 -21.19 19.05 3.22
C GLY A 59 -22.58 19.26 3.82
N HIS A 60 -22.78 18.69 5.01
CA HIS A 60 -23.79 19.12 5.96
C HIS A 60 -23.25 18.90 7.38
N CYS A 61 -22.12 19.54 7.66
CA CYS A 61 -21.81 19.91 9.03
C CYS A 61 -22.72 21.08 9.39
N ARG A 62 -23.47 20.91 10.47
CA ARG A 62 -24.42 21.86 11.03
C ARG A 62 -23.78 23.21 11.35
#